data_AF-A0A9J6FYP8-F1
#
_entry.id   AF-A0A9J6FYP8-F1
#
_cell.length_a   1.000
_cell.length_b   1.000
_cell.length_c   1.000
_cell.angle_alpha   90.00
_cell.angle_beta   90.00
_cell.angle_gamma   90.00
#
_symmetry.space_group_name_H-M   'P 1'
#
loop_
_entity.id
_entity.type
_entity.pdbx_description
1 polymer ?
#
loop_
_entity_poly.entity_id
_entity_poly.type
_entity_poly.pdbx_seq_one_letter_code
_entity_poly.pdbx_strand_id
1 'polypeptide(L)'
;MEVVDFLEPFKEASEKLEQDKVVTLPLVLMYYAKLKKHLTTALTDSPDVCKLKSRTLEFLELKLTVGELHKISTFLRPPFRHLRMLDEQDRKNVHNRVREMLTDVHLRLSQGGTKHGTAG
;
A
#
# COMPACT_ATOMS: atom_id res chain seq x y z
N MET A 1 -16.38 22.21 13.28
CA MET A 1 -15.15 22.12 12.47
C MET A 1 -14.46 20.79 12.68
N GLU A 2 -14.28 20.33 13.93
CA GLU A 2 -13.65 19.07 14.34
C GLU A 2 -14.01 17.82 13.51
N VAL A 3 -15.29 17.62 13.15
CA VAL A 3 -15.72 16.47 12.33
C VAL A 3 -15.35 16.62 10.84
N VAL A 4 -15.39 17.85 10.31
CA VAL A 4 -15.00 18.10 8.90
C VAL A 4 -13.51 17.82 8.73
N ASP A 5 -12.70 18.34 9.64
CA ASP A 5 -11.25 18.11 9.66
C ASP A 5 -10.92 16.63 9.88
N PHE A 6 -11.73 15.92 10.70
CA PHE A 6 -11.62 14.47 10.85
C PHE A 6 -11.91 13.70 9.54
N LEU A 7 -12.90 14.13 8.76
CA LEU A 7 -13.34 13.43 7.55
C LEU A 7 -12.49 13.75 6.31
N GLU A 8 -11.75 14.86 6.29
CA GLU A 8 -10.98 15.31 5.13
C GLU A 8 -10.00 14.25 4.59
N PRO A 9 -9.18 13.55 5.42
CA PRO A 9 -8.28 12.52 4.91
C PRO A 9 -8.99 11.33 4.27
N PHE A 10 -10.22 11.02 4.71
CA PHE A 10 -11.04 9.95 4.13
C PHE A 10 -11.58 10.36 2.77
N LYS A 11 -12.07 11.59 2.65
CA LYS A 11 -12.51 12.16 1.37
C LYS A 11 -11.38 12.11 0.35
N GLU A 12 -10.19 12.58 0.71
CA GLU A 12 -9.03 12.54 -0.18
C GLU A 12 -8.66 11.10 -0.58
N ALA A 13 -8.68 10.15 0.37
CA ALA A 13 -8.39 8.76 0.09
C ALA A 13 -9.39 8.16 -0.91
N SER A 14 -10.70 8.38 -0.71
CA SER A 14 -11.74 7.94 -1.63
C SER A 14 -11.55 8.52 -3.03
N GLU A 15 -11.41 9.84 -3.15
CA GLU A 15 -11.22 10.52 -4.45
C GLU A 15 -9.98 10.05 -5.23
N LYS A 16 -8.95 9.57 -4.52
CA LYS A 16 -7.69 9.13 -5.12
C LYS A 16 -7.69 7.65 -5.46
N LEU A 17 -8.40 6.83 -4.69
CA LEU A 17 -8.48 5.39 -4.90
C LEU A 17 -9.57 4.98 -5.89
N GLU A 18 -10.59 5.81 -6.09
CA GLU A 18 -11.69 5.60 -7.04
C GLU A 18 -11.38 6.11 -8.46
N GLN A 19 -10.14 6.50 -8.75
CA GLN A 19 -9.77 6.99 -10.08
C GLN A 19 -9.58 5.86 -11.07
N ASP A 20 -10.36 5.87 -12.16
CA ASP A 20 -10.25 4.85 -13.21
C ASP A 20 -9.16 5.16 -14.25
N LYS A 21 -8.73 6.43 -14.34
CA LYS A 21 -7.78 6.90 -15.36
C LYS A 21 -6.31 6.80 -14.94
N VAL A 22 -6.05 6.48 -13.67
CA VAL A 22 -4.71 6.44 -13.08
C VAL A 22 -4.56 5.12 -12.33
N VAL A 23 -3.36 4.56 -12.29
CA VAL A 23 -3.10 3.34 -11.53
C VAL A 23 -3.22 3.63 -10.02
N THR A 24 -4.24 3.05 -9.37
CA THR A 24 -4.55 3.29 -7.96
C THR A 24 -3.96 2.25 -7.00
N LEU A 25 -3.60 1.06 -7.50
CA LEU A 25 -3.05 -0.02 -6.68
C LEU A 25 -1.81 0.40 -5.83
N PRO A 26 -0.82 1.16 -6.36
CA PRO A 26 0.30 1.70 -5.57
C PRO A 26 -0.10 2.72 -4.50
N LEU A 27 -1.32 3.24 -4.53
CA LEU A 27 -1.80 4.26 -3.60
C LEU A 27 -2.44 3.63 -2.36
N VAL A 28 -2.89 2.38 -2.44
CA VAL A 28 -3.62 1.70 -1.35
C VAL A 28 -2.81 1.67 -0.06
N LEU A 29 -1.56 1.19 -0.10
CA LEU A 29 -0.68 1.16 1.07
C LEU A 29 -0.39 2.57 1.60
N MET A 30 -0.24 3.56 0.71
CA MET A 30 0.03 4.93 1.10
C MET A 30 -1.14 5.54 1.88
N TYR A 31 -2.36 5.43 1.34
CA TYR A 31 -3.55 5.99 1.98
C TYR A 31 -3.93 5.20 3.23
N TYR A 32 -3.74 3.89 3.25
CA TYR A 32 -3.90 3.10 4.47
C TYR A 32 -3.00 3.61 5.60
N ALA A 33 -1.70 3.81 5.33
CA ALA A 33 -0.77 4.35 6.32
C ALA A 33 -1.10 5.79 6.73
N LYS A 34 -1.53 6.64 5.78
CA LYS A 34 -1.98 8.01 6.04
C LYS A 34 -3.19 8.02 6.99
N LEU A 35 -4.19 7.18 6.72
CA LEU A 35 -5.39 7.05 7.54
C LEU A 35 -5.07 6.49 8.92
N LYS A 36 -4.24 5.44 9.04
CA LYS A 36 -3.78 4.95 10.36
C LYS A 36 -3.11 6.03 11.19
N LYS A 37 -2.24 6.85 10.56
CA LYS A 37 -1.58 7.97 11.24
C LYS A 37 -2.60 9.00 11.72
N HIS A 38 -3.56 9.37 10.88
CA HIS A 38 -4.64 10.32 11.23
C HIS A 38 -5.51 9.81 12.40
N LEU A 39 -5.73 8.50 12.44
CA LEU A 39 -6.52 7.82 13.47
C LEU A 39 -5.74 7.51 14.76
N THR A 40 -4.46 7.87 14.83
CA THR A 40 -3.72 7.78 16.08
C THR A 40 -4.17 8.91 17.02
N THR A 41 -4.52 8.56 18.26
CA THR A 41 -4.98 9.54 19.26
C THR A 41 -3.82 10.43 19.71
N ALA A 42 -4.11 11.71 19.92
CA ALA A 42 -3.18 12.70 20.42
C ALA A 42 -3.60 13.16 21.82
N LEU A 43 -2.65 13.66 22.61
CA LEU A 43 -2.93 14.20 23.95
C LEU A 43 -3.86 15.42 23.94
N THR A 44 -3.94 16.10 22.79
CA THR A 44 -4.79 17.27 22.57
C THR A 44 -6.20 16.92 22.09
N ASP A 45 -6.48 15.64 21.80
CA ASP A 45 -7.78 15.22 21.31
C ASP A 45 -8.83 15.28 22.43
N SER A 46 -10.04 15.70 22.08
CA SER A 46 -11.20 15.60 22.98
C SER A 46 -11.55 14.13 23.27
N PRO A 47 -12.20 13.81 24.40
CA PRO A 47 -12.63 12.44 24.69
C PRO A 47 -13.50 11.82 23.57
N ASP A 48 -14.30 12.65 22.89
CA ASP A 48 -15.15 12.19 21.79
C ASP A 48 -14.35 11.92 20.51
N VAL A 49 -13.36 12.76 20.18
CA VAL A 49 -12.43 12.48 19.07
C VAL A 49 -11.60 11.24 19.33
N CYS A 50 -11.12 11.03 20.56
CA CYS A 50 -10.42 9.81 20.95
C CYS A 50 -11.27 8.56 20.66
N LYS A 51 -12.53 8.55 21.11
CA LYS A 51 -13.46 7.44 20.85
C LYS A 51 -13.72 7.23 19.36
N LEU A 52 -13.93 8.32 18.62
CA LEU A 52 -14.16 8.29 17.18
C LEU A 52 -12.95 7.69 16.45
N LYS A 53 -11.74 8.21 16.70
CA LYS A 53 -10.49 7.73 16.12
C LYS A 53 -10.26 6.24 16.39
N SER A 54 -10.39 5.80 17.65
CA SER A 54 -10.20 4.40 18.02
C SER A 54 -11.17 3.48 17.29
N ARG A 55 -12.48 3.80 17.30
CA ARG A 55 -13.50 3.00 16.61
C ARG A 55 -13.27 2.95 15.10
N THR A 56 -12.88 4.07 14.50
CA THR A 56 -12.60 4.10 13.06
C THR A 56 -11.32 3.35 12.71
N LEU A 57 -10.30 3.35 13.57
CA LEU A 57 -9.08 2.57 13.37
C LEU A 57 -9.38 1.06 13.34
N GLU A 58 -10.16 0.58 14.31
CA GLU A 58 -10.62 -0.82 14.34
C GLU A 58 -11.37 -1.18 13.06
N PHE A 59 -12.27 -0.31 12.61
CA PHE A 59 -13.03 -0.54 11.37
C PHE A 59 -12.13 -0.54 10.13
N LEU A 60 -11.15 0.37 10.05
CA LEU A 60 -10.20 0.45 8.96
C LEU A 60 -9.37 -0.84 8.86
N GLU A 61 -8.85 -1.33 10.00
CA GLU A 61 -8.04 -2.55 10.05
C GLU A 61 -8.86 -3.81 9.75
N LEU A 62 -10.15 -3.82 10.09
CA LEU A 62 -11.05 -4.92 9.78
C LEU A 62 -11.47 -4.97 8.31
N LYS A 63 -11.67 -3.81 7.68
CA LYS A 63 -12.28 -3.71 6.34
C LYS A 63 -11.28 -3.56 5.20
N LEU A 64 -10.11 -2.97 5.46
CA LEU A 64 -9.12 -2.70 4.42
C LEU A 64 -7.87 -3.57 4.61
N THR A 65 -7.79 -4.62 3.78
CA THR A 65 -6.64 -5.54 3.78
C THR A 65 -5.55 -5.08 2.82
N VAL A 66 -4.40 -4.67 3.35
CA VAL A 66 -3.22 -4.34 2.55
C VAL A 66 -2.40 -5.61 2.24
N GLY A 67 -2.80 -6.32 1.19
CA GLY A 67 -2.09 -7.49 0.66
C GLY A 67 -0.75 -7.22 -0.03
N GLU A 68 -0.05 -8.29 -0.38
CA GLU A 68 1.29 -8.30 -1.00
C GLU A 68 1.36 -7.43 -2.27
N LEU A 69 0.38 -7.55 -3.17
CA LEU A 69 0.34 -6.79 -4.42
C LEU A 69 0.26 -5.28 -4.20
N HIS A 70 -0.43 -4.81 -3.15
CA HIS A 70 -0.44 -3.39 -2.79
C HIS A 70 0.96 -2.93 -2.36
N LYS A 71 1.67 -3.75 -1.57
CA LYS A 71 3.01 -3.43 -1.11
C LYS A 71 4.02 -3.42 -2.27
N ILE A 72 3.97 -4.42 -3.15
CA ILE A 72 4.84 -4.52 -4.33
C ILE A 72 4.56 -3.39 -5.32
N SER A 73 3.30 -3.13 -5.66
CA SER A 73 2.96 -2.05 -6.59
C SER A 73 3.39 -0.66 -6.06
N THR A 74 3.29 -0.44 -4.75
CA THR A 74 3.84 0.76 -4.09
C THR A 74 5.36 0.83 -4.23
N PHE A 75 6.06 -0.28 -4.00
CA PHE A 75 7.52 -0.37 -4.16
C PHE A 75 7.98 -0.02 -5.57
N LEU A 76 7.27 -0.49 -6.60
CA LEU A 76 7.59 -0.22 -8.01
C LEU A 76 7.43 1.26 -8.40
N ARG A 77 6.77 2.06 -7.57
CA ARG A 77 6.59 3.49 -7.80
C ARG A 77 7.81 4.26 -7.28
N PRO A 78 8.59 4.96 -8.14
CA PRO A 78 9.90 5.51 -7.75
C PRO A 78 9.90 6.41 -6.50
N PRO A 79 8.91 7.31 -6.30
CA PRO A 79 8.82 8.12 -5.07
C PRO A 79 8.63 7.31 -3.78
N PHE A 80 8.11 6.07 -3.87
CA PHE A 80 7.75 5.23 -2.72
C PHE A 80 8.58 3.95 -2.61
N ARG A 81 9.62 3.78 -3.45
CA ARG A 81 10.51 2.61 -3.46
C ARG A 81 11.15 2.25 -2.13
N HIS A 82 11.22 3.22 -1.20
CA HIS A 82 11.81 3.04 0.12
C HIS A 82 10.81 2.55 1.18
N LEU A 83 9.51 2.46 0.85
CA LEU A 83 8.44 1.94 1.72
C LEU A 83 8.52 2.46 3.17
N ARG A 84 8.71 3.77 3.35
CA ARG A 84 8.92 4.38 4.67
C ARG A 84 7.71 4.26 5.61
N MET A 85 6.54 3.95 5.05
CA MET A 85 5.32 3.70 5.80
C MET A 85 5.25 2.30 6.44
N LEU A 86 6.11 1.37 6.01
CA LEU A 86 6.24 0.04 6.59
C LEU A 86 7.37 0.02 7.62
N ASP A 87 7.22 -0.85 8.62
CA ASP A 87 8.32 -1.22 9.50
C ASP A 87 9.45 -1.94 8.73
N GLU A 88 10.59 -2.12 9.40
CA GLU A 88 11.77 -2.69 8.79
C GLU A 88 11.56 -4.14 8.33
N GLN A 89 10.81 -4.93 9.09
CA GLN A 89 10.58 -6.34 8.78
C GLN A 89 9.68 -6.48 7.54
N ASP A 90 8.58 -5.73 7.50
CA ASP A 90 7.66 -5.71 6.37
C ASP A 90 8.36 -5.19 5.10
N ARG A 91 9.23 -4.20 5.23
CA ARG A 91 10.05 -3.70 4.12
C ARG A 91 10.99 -4.79 3.58
N LYS A 92 11.68 -5.51 4.47
CA LYS A 92 12.54 -6.66 4.07
C LYS A 92 11.73 -7.72 3.35
N ASN A 93 10.53 -8.05 3.83
CA ASN A 93 9.63 -9.02 3.21
C ASN A 93 9.29 -8.62 1.77
N VAL A 94 8.94 -7.35 1.52
CA VAL A 94 8.64 -6.87 0.16
C VAL A 94 9.86 -6.96 -0.75
N HIS A 95 11.04 -6.54 -0.29
CA HIS A 95 12.26 -6.64 -1.10
C HIS A 95 12.63 -8.08 -1.44
N ASN A 96 12.53 -9.00 -0.47
CA ASN A 96 12.80 -10.43 -0.69
C ASN A 96 11.83 -11.00 -1.73
N ARG A 97 10.54 -10.71 -1.58
CA ARG A 97 9.51 -11.16 -2.50
C ARG A 97 9.75 -10.69 -3.93
N VAL A 98 10.11 -9.42 -4.10
CA VAL A 98 10.45 -8.88 -5.43
C VAL A 98 11.68 -9.58 -6.01
N ARG A 99 12.71 -9.87 -5.21
CA ARG A 99 13.88 -10.63 -5.68
C ARG A 99 13.50 -12.05 -6.12
N GLU A 100 12.65 -12.75 -5.38
CA GLU A 100 12.12 -14.06 -5.78
C GLU A 100 11.40 -13.98 -7.13
N MET A 101 10.51 -13.00 -7.30
CA MET A 101 9.80 -12.80 -8.57
C MET A 101 10.75 -12.55 -9.74
N LEU A 102 11.81 -11.77 -9.53
CA LEU A 102 12.82 -11.51 -10.56
C LEU A 102 13.61 -12.77 -10.91
N THR A 103 13.96 -13.59 -9.92
CA THR A 103 14.61 -14.90 -10.13
C THR A 103 13.71 -15.82 -10.95
N ASP A 104 12.42 -15.92 -10.61
CA ASP A 104 11.46 -16.73 -11.34
C ASP A 104 11.31 -16.28 -12.80
N VAL A 105 11.23 -14.96 -13.03
CA VAL A 105 11.20 -14.39 -14.38
C VAL A 105 12.48 -14.72 -15.15
N HIS A 106 13.65 -14.57 -14.52
CA HIS A 106 14.93 -14.91 -15.14
C HIS A 106 15.00 -16.39 -15.56
N LEU A 107 14.57 -17.31 -14.68
CA LEU A 107 14.55 -18.75 -14.99
C LEU A 107 13.62 -19.07 -16.16
N ARG A 108 12.43 -18.45 -16.21
CA ARG A 108 11.47 -18.64 -17.33
C ARG A 108 12.02 -18.14 -18.65
N LEU A 109 12.69 -16.98 -18.65
CA LEU A 109 13.33 -16.42 -19.85
C LEU A 109 14.49 -17.31 -20.34
N SER A 110 15.29 -17.84 -19.43
CA SER A 110 16.39 -18.76 -19.74
C SER A 110 15.92 -20.11 -20.31
N GLN A 111 14.74 -20.60 -19.91
CA GLN A 111 14.15 -21.84 -20.44
C GLN A 111 13.38 -21.64 -21.77
N GLY A 112 12.90 -20.43 -22.06
CA GLY A 112 12.17 -20.10 -23.29
C GLY A 112 13.05 -19.85 -24.52
N GLY A 113 14.37 -19.65 -24.34
CA GLY A 113 15.31 -19.31 -25.42
C GLY A 113 15.75 -20.49 -26.32
N THR A 114 15.39 -21.73 -26.01
CA THR A 114 15.90 -22.93 -26.72
C THR A 114 15.01 -23.45 -27.85
N LYS A 115 13.99 -22.68 -28.29
CA LYS A 115 13.07 -23.10 -29.36
C LYS A 115 12.95 -22.07 -30.48
N HIS A 116 14.05 -21.73 -31.15
CA HIS A 116 14.03 -21.35 -32.57
C HIS A 116 15.46 -21.38 -33.13
N GLY A 117 15.88 -22.57 -33.56
CA GLY A 117 17.06 -22.79 -34.35
C GLY A 117 16.89 -24.09 -35.13
N THR A 118 17.09 -23.99 -36.45
CA THR A 118 17.19 -25.08 -37.44
C THR A 118 15.92 -25.87 -37.79
N ALA A 119 15.28 -25.48 -38.89
CA ALA A 119 14.98 -26.43 -39.95
C ALA A 119 15.53 -25.83 -41.26
N GLY A 120 16.51 -26.53 -41.85
CA GLY A 120 17.00 -26.30 -43.20
C GLY A 120 16.18 -27.09 -44.21
#